data_AF-A0A351C027-F1
#
_entry.id   AF-A0A351C027-F1
#
_cell.length_a   1.000
_cell.length_b   1.000
_cell.length_c   1.000
_cell.angle_alpha   90.00
_cell.angle_beta   90.00
_cell.angle_gamma   90.00
#
_symmetry.space_group_name_H-M   'P 1'
#
loop_
_entity.id
_entity.type
_entity.pdbx_description
1 polymer ?
#
loop_
_entity_poly.entity_id
_entity_poly.type
_entity_poly.pdbx_seq_one_letter_code
_entity_poly.pdbx_strand_id
1 'polypeptide(L)'
;MVNEVKLDVIKVETGVVNSPSTGTTALSTRGNGFVRIDEIICNNLGHCLSHQEGTITARIKKMTSIMNRSGGNVSTVHLAANQGSTGQKLILYFDEINCLNGATNNALCGIECTIGTGIFIGRRVYSEIISSLDGAAIQIGNANTKGFVKCDEIVSKNNSALVLNEFTNEILVIANYIEGNKTGDGGVIFSFDGANFMLKNSTVKNVNSGSSVKGIGLFKGTNNPNVKLKNVKIISNGSTIFYNISSPNIEVTNYNLFVNDPIGSNVDLLIGIKNEMVPDYNFLYIEDPDL
;
A
#
# COMPACT_ATOMS: atom_id res chain seq x y z
N MET A 1 -33.04 12.82 -15.35
CA MET A 1 -32.43 11.68 -16.08
C MET A 1 -31.77 10.77 -15.07
N VAL A 2 -31.89 9.45 -15.24
CA VAL A 2 -31.25 8.46 -14.35
C VAL A 2 -29.89 8.11 -14.96
N ASN A 3 -28.85 8.79 -14.50
CA ASN A 3 -27.47 8.64 -15.01
C ASN A 3 -26.63 7.71 -14.11
N GLU A 4 -27.23 6.61 -13.64
CA GLU A 4 -26.59 5.64 -12.75
C GLU A 4 -26.32 4.32 -13.47
N VAL A 5 -25.07 3.86 -13.44
CA VAL A 5 -24.74 2.47 -13.80
C VAL A 5 -25.21 1.53 -12.69
N LYS A 6 -25.88 0.43 -13.07
CA LYS A 6 -26.22 -0.69 -12.19
C LYS A 6 -25.86 -1.99 -12.92
N LEU A 7 -24.82 -2.67 -12.45
CA LEU A 7 -24.32 -3.93 -13.00
C LEU A 7 -24.33 -5.01 -11.93
N ASP A 8 -24.90 -6.18 -12.22
CA ASP A 8 -24.81 -7.39 -11.39
C ASP A 8 -24.40 -8.56 -12.29
N VAL A 9 -23.18 -9.08 -12.11
CA VAL A 9 -22.55 -10.09 -12.99
C VAL A 9 -21.84 -11.13 -12.15
N ILE A 10 -21.98 -12.42 -12.49
CA ILE A 10 -21.31 -13.49 -11.73
C ILE A 10 -19.80 -13.48 -12.01
N LYS A 11 -19.40 -13.51 -13.28
CA LYS A 11 -17.98 -13.56 -13.66
C LYS A 11 -17.68 -12.67 -14.86
N VAL A 12 -16.58 -11.93 -14.80
CA VAL A 12 -15.93 -11.28 -15.96
C VAL A 12 -14.54 -11.90 -16.11
N GLU A 13 -14.16 -12.28 -17.32
CA GLU A 13 -12.84 -12.84 -17.59
C GLU A 13 -12.28 -12.28 -18.90
N THR A 14 -11.06 -11.77 -18.88
CA THR A 14 -10.34 -11.47 -20.13
C THR A 14 -9.68 -12.74 -20.64
N GLY A 15 -9.95 -13.11 -21.90
CA GLY A 15 -9.31 -14.27 -22.54
C GLY A 15 -7.81 -14.05 -22.70
N VAL A 16 -7.01 -15.11 -22.83
CA VAL A 16 -5.55 -15.01 -22.99
C VAL A 16 -5.19 -14.47 -24.39
N VAL A 17 -4.33 -13.45 -24.47
CA VAL A 17 -3.92 -12.82 -25.71
C VAL A 17 -2.41 -12.95 -25.92
N ASN A 18 -2.04 -13.72 -26.94
CA ASN A 18 -0.64 -14.02 -27.29
C ASN A 18 0.02 -12.96 -28.22
N SER A 19 -0.68 -11.86 -28.54
CA SER A 19 -0.24 -10.86 -29.51
C SER A 19 0.42 -9.63 -28.84
N PRO A 20 1.49 -9.07 -29.43
CA PRO A 20 2.33 -8.08 -28.73
C PRO A 20 1.73 -6.67 -28.52
N SER A 21 0.51 -6.42 -28.96
CA SER A 21 -0.13 -5.09 -28.91
C SER A 21 -1.55 -5.10 -28.31
N THR A 22 -2.00 -6.20 -27.73
CA THR A 22 -3.40 -6.37 -27.31
C THR A 22 -3.52 -6.91 -25.88
N GLY A 23 -4.23 -6.15 -25.07
CA GLY A 23 -4.55 -6.41 -23.66
C GLY A 23 -5.52 -5.31 -23.22
N THR A 24 -6.52 -5.65 -22.42
CA THR A 24 -7.60 -4.73 -22.06
C THR A 24 -7.90 -4.81 -20.58
N THR A 25 -8.35 -3.68 -20.02
CA THR A 25 -9.00 -3.68 -18.72
C THR A 25 -10.31 -4.45 -18.81
N ALA A 26 -10.60 -5.32 -17.83
CA ALA A 26 -11.81 -6.14 -17.79
C ALA A 26 -13.07 -5.30 -17.57
N LEU A 27 -13.01 -4.33 -16.65
CA LEU A 27 -14.06 -3.33 -16.43
C LEU A 27 -13.45 -1.93 -16.29
N SER A 28 -13.77 -1.04 -17.24
CA SER A 28 -13.46 0.39 -17.14
C SER A 28 -14.73 1.17 -16.86
N THR A 29 -14.67 2.16 -15.96
CA THR A 29 -15.84 2.95 -15.53
C THR A 29 -15.57 4.45 -15.55
N ARG A 30 -16.51 5.20 -16.11
CA ARG A 30 -16.61 6.66 -16.08
C ARG A 30 -18.07 7.03 -15.81
N GLY A 31 -18.32 7.88 -14.82
CA GLY A 31 -19.65 8.26 -14.35
C GLY A 31 -19.97 7.77 -12.95
N ASN A 32 -21.27 7.79 -12.60
CA ASN A 32 -21.75 7.51 -11.25
C ASN A 32 -22.53 6.19 -11.21
N GLY A 33 -22.52 5.50 -10.06
CA GLY A 33 -23.39 4.36 -9.81
C GLY A 33 -22.77 3.22 -9.00
N PHE A 34 -23.27 2.02 -9.26
CA PHE A 34 -22.96 0.81 -8.50
C PHE A 34 -22.61 -0.37 -9.42
N VAL A 35 -21.58 -1.11 -9.04
CA VAL A 35 -21.13 -2.33 -9.69
C VAL A 35 -21.11 -3.45 -8.67
N ARG A 36 -21.73 -4.58 -8.99
CA ARG A 36 -21.59 -5.84 -8.26
C ARG A 36 -21.07 -6.91 -9.21
N ILE A 37 -19.95 -7.53 -8.84
CA ILE A 37 -19.40 -8.67 -9.56
C ILE A 37 -18.95 -9.72 -8.53
N ASP A 38 -19.19 -10.99 -8.78
CA ASP A 38 -18.66 -12.03 -7.87
C ASP A 38 -17.16 -12.27 -8.15
N GLU A 39 -16.75 -12.49 -9.40
CA GLU A 39 -15.33 -12.65 -9.76
C GLU A 39 -14.92 -11.88 -11.03
N ILE A 40 -13.72 -11.28 -11.01
CA ILE A 40 -13.01 -10.81 -12.21
C ILE A 40 -11.66 -11.51 -12.34
N ILE A 41 -11.37 -12.09 -13.50
CA ILE A 41 -10.06 -12.65 -13.86
C ILE A 41 -9.45 -11.91 -15.04
N CYS A 42 -8.19 -11.51 -14.92
CA CYS A 42 -7.49 -10.69 -15.90
C CYS A 42 -6.20 -11.37 -16.33
N ASN A 43 -6.21 -12.01 -17.49
CA ASN A 43 -5.12 -12.89 -17.94
C ASN A 43 -4.06 -12.18 -18.81
N ASN A 44 -4.18 -10.86 -19.02
CA ASN A 44 -3.35 -10.04 -19.91
C ASN A 44 -2.96 -8.71 -19.28
N LEU A 45 -2.10 -7.96 -19.97
CA LEU A 45 -1.85 -6.52 -19.78
C LEU A 45 -3.18 -5.74 -19.64
N GLY A 46 -3.44 -5.20 -18.44
CA GLY A 46 -4.64 -4.42 -18.13
C GLY A 46 -5.14 -4.65 -16.70
N HIS A 47 -6.12 -3.86 -16.26
CA HIS A 47 -6.65 -3.92 -14.90
C HIS A 47 -7.91 -4.78 -14.82
N CYS A 48 -8.24 -5.31 -13.64
CA CYS A 48 -9.56 -5.91 -13.41
C CYS A 48 -10.63 -4.86 -13.18
N LEU A 49 -10.30 -3.78 -12.49
CA LEU A 49 -11.11 -2.59 -12.41
C LEU A 49 -10.26 -1.35 -12.69
N SER A 50 -10.68 -0.53 -13.65
CA SER A 50 -10.20 0.85 -13.81
C SER A 50 -11.36 1.82 -13.60
N HIS A 51 -11.19 2.79 -12.72
CA HIS A 51 -12.14 3.90 -12.56
C HIS A 51 -11.42 5.22 -12.86
N GLN A 52 -12.04 6.04 -13.72
CA GLN A 52 -11.34 7.18 -14.35
C GLN A 52 -12.06 8.53 -14.16
N GLU A 53 -13.36 8.53 -13.83
CA GLU A 53 -14.18 9.74 -13.70
C GLU A 53 -15.47 9.44 -12.95
N GLY A 54 -15.96 10.36 -12.10
CA GLY A 54 -17.25 10.22 -11.40
C GLY A 54 -17.14 9.52 -10.03
N THR A 55 -18.18 8.84 -9.59
CA THR A 55 -18.21 8.12 -8.31
C THR A 55 -18.85 6.74 -8.45
N ILE A 56 -18.03 5.70 -8.35
CA ILE A 56 -18.47 4.31 -8.38
C ILE A 56 -18.35 3.68 -7.00
N THR A 57 -19.42 2.99 -6.57
CA THR A 57 -19.34 2.00 -5.50
C THR A 57 -19.31 0.61 -6.13
N ALA A 58 -18.19 -0.09 -6.01
CA ALA A 58 -17.99 -1.43 -6.51
C ALA A 58 -18.00 -2.44 -5.34
N ARG A 59 -18.73 -3.55 -5.49
CA ARG A 59 -18.64 -4.72 -4.64
C ARG A 59 -18.19 -5.89 -5.50
N ILE A 60 -16.91 -6.22 -5.44
CA ILE A 60 -16.29 -7.26 -6.26
C ILE A 60 -15.62 -8.26 -5.32
N LYS A 61 -16.20 -9.45 -5.14
CA LYS A 61 -15.71 -10.39 -4.10
C LYS A 61 -14.26 -10.80 -4.38
N LYS A 62 -13.96 -11.22 -5.61
CA LYS A 62 -12.61 -11.65 -5.99
C LYS A 62 -12.14 -10.98 -7.27
N MET A 63 -10.91 -10.45 -7.25
CA MET A 63 -10.20 -10.00 -8.44
C MET A 63 -8.83 -10.67 -8.51
N THR A 64 -8.54 -11.29 -9.65
CA THR A 64 -7.25 -11.96 -9.88
C THR A 64 -6.66 -11.48 -11.19
N SER A 65 -5.52 -10.78 -11.15
CA SER A 65 -4.74 -10.49 -12.35
C SER A 65 -3.56 -11.46 -12.45
N ILE A 66 -3.44 -12.13 -13.59
CA ILE A 66 -2.37 -13.07 -13.93
C ILE A 66 -1.67 -12.51 -15.16
N MET A 67 -0.46 -11.99 -14.95
CA MET A 67 0.23 -11.19 -15.96
C MET A 67 1.10 -12.07 -16.86
N ASN A 68 0.54 -12.51 -17.99
CA ASN A 68 1.20 -13.45 -18.90
C ASN A 68 2.12 -12.80 -19.95
N ARG A 69 2.25 -11.46 -19.98
CA ARG A 69 3.14 -10.76 -20.92
C ARG A 69 3.78 -9.47 -20.38
N SER A 70 5.03 -9.21 -20.79
CA SER A 70 5.85 -8.06 -20.38
C SER A 70 5.50 -6.74 -21.06
N GLY A 71 5.82 -5.63 -20.38
CA GLY A 71 5.60 -4.25 -20.81
C GLY A 71 4.51 -3.53 -19.98
N GLY A 72 4.82 -2.32 -19.50
CA GLY A 72 3.89 -1.45 -18.75
C GLY A 72 3.76 -1.76 -17.24
N ASN A 73 3.44 -0.72 -16.46
CA ASN A 73 3.00 -0.87 -15.06
C ASN A 73 1.53 -1.31 -15.06
N VAL A 74 1.20 -2.35 -14.29
CA VAL A 74 -0.17 -2.88 -14.26
C VAL A 74 -0.61 -3.22 -12.84
N SER A 75 -1.81 -2.76 -12.51
CA SER A 75 -2.49 -2.93 -11.23
C SER A 75 -3.78 -3.75 -11.38
N THR A 76 -4.10 -4.61 -10.41
CA THR A 76 -5.40 -5.35 -10.41
C THR A 76 -6.56 -4.37 -10.30
N VAL A 77 -6.43 -3.35 -9.45
CA VAL A 77 -7.35 -2.21 -9.31
C VAL A 77 -6.60 -0.92 -9.56
N HIS A 78 -7.12 -0.11 -10.48
CA HIS A 78 -6.50 1.14 -10.91
C HIS A 78 -7.44 2.33 -10.74
N LEU A 79 -6.99 3.33 -9.99
CA LEU A 79 -7.65 4.62 -9.84
C LEU A 79 -6.69 5.73 -10.26
N ALA A 80 -6.79 6.12 -11.54
CA ALA A 80 -5.98 7.17 -12.15
C ALA A 80 -6.83 8.08 -13.05
N ALA A 81 -6.30 9.26 -13.34
CA ALA A 81 -6.97 10.25 -14.18
C ALA A 81 -6.86 9.84 -15.65
N ASN A 82 -7.98 9.97 -16.36
CA ASN A 82 -7.94 10.16 -17.81
C ASN A 82 -8.10 11.66 -18.10
N GLN A 83 -7.22 12.22 -18.94
CA GLN A 83 -7.31 13.57 -19.51
C GLN A 83 -7.74 14.70 -18.53
N GLY A 84 -7.05 14.83 -17.40
CA GLY A 84 -7.17 16.00 -16.51
C GLY A 84 -8.31 15.97 -15.47
N SER A 85 -9.11 14.90 -15.38
CA SER A 85 -10.03 14.71 -14.26
C SER A 85 -9.28 14.46 -12.95
N THR A 86 -9.60 15.21 -11.90
CA THR A 86 -9.12 14.98 -10.52
C THR A 86 -10.22 14.48 -9.57
N GLY A 87 -11.46 14.40 -10.04
CA GLY A 87 -12.66 14.24 -9.20
C GLY A 87 -13.14 12.81 -8.96
N GLN A 88 -12.49 11.79 -9.53
CA GLN A 88 -12.96 10.40 -9.44
C GLN A 88 -12.91 9.84 -8.01
N LYS A 89 -13.91 9.04 -7.66
CA LYS A 89 -14.01 8.36 -6.37
C LYS A 89 -14.45 6.91 -6.55
N LEU A 90 -13.59 5.99 -6.10
CA LEU A 90 -13.91 4.58 -6.03
C LEU A 90 -14.11 4.15 -4.58
N ILE A 91 -15.28 3.61 -4.26
CA ILE A 91 -15.53 2.86 -3.03
C ILE A 91 -15.57 1.39 -3.42
N LEU A 92 -14.55 0.61 -3.04
CA LEU A 92 -14.41 -0.79 -3.40
C LEU A 92 -14.54 -1.70 -2.16
N TYR A 93 -15.53 -2.58 -2.20
CA TYR A 93 -15.71 -3.69 -1.25
C TYR A 93 -15.24 -5.00 -1.90
N PHE A 94 -14.38 -5.77 -1.24
CA PHE A 94 -13.81 -7.01 -1.77
C PHE A 94 -13.50 -8.06 -0.68
N ASP A 95 -13.40 -9.33 -1.07
CA ASP A 95 -12.88 -10.39 -0.20
C ASP A 95 -11.39 -10.63 -0.53
N GLU A 96 -11.03 -10.75 -1.81
CA GLU A 96 -9.66 -10.98 -2.28
C GLU A 96 -9.28 -10.13 -3.49
N ILE A 97 -8.10 -9.52 -3.43
CA ILE A 97 -7.37 -9.00 -4.60
C ILE A 97 -6.06 -9.76 -4.69
N ASN A 98 -5.83 -10.46 -5.79
CA ASN A 98 -4.65 -11.25 -6.05
C ASN A 98 -3.94 -10.72 -7.30
N CYS A 99 -2.79 -10.07 -7.13
CA CYS A 99 -1.92 -9.66 -8.23
C CYS A 99 -0.80 -10.69 -8.38
N LEU A 100 -1.02 -11.68 -9.25
CA LEU A 100 -0.14 -12.83 -9.42
C LEU A 100 0.83 -12.60 -10.56
N ASN A 101 2.06 -13.06 -10.40
CA ASN A 101 3.01 -13.04 -11.50
C ASN A 101 2.71 -14.18 -12.47
N GLY A 102 2.66 -13.86 -13.77
CA GLY A 102 2.73 -14.87 -14.82
C GLY A 102 4.16 -14.96 -15.35
N ALA A 103 4.33 -14.82 -16.66
CA ALA A 103 5.59 -15.07 -17.35
C ALA A 103 6.52 -13.83 -17.49
N THR A 104 6.50 -12.88 -16.54
CA THR A 104 6.92 -11.49 -16.82
C THR A 104 7.70 -10.82 -15.70
N ASN A 105 8.47 -9.78 -16.07
CA ASN A 105 9.24 -8.93 -15.17
C ASN A 105 8.69 -7.49 -15.15
N ASN A 106 7.40 -7.32 -14.82
CA ASN A 106 6.76 -6.00 -14.70
C ASN A 106 6.54 -5.59 -13.23
N ALA A 107 6.47 -4.28 -12.97
CA ALA A 107 5.96 -3.75 -11.71
C ALA A 107 4.45 -4.07 -11.60
N LEU A 108 4.08 -4.78 -10.54
CA LEU A 108 2.74 -5.28 -10.29
C LEU A 108 2.22 -4.75 -8.96
N CYS A 109 0.97 -4.29 -8.91
CA CYS A 109 0.33 -3.91 -7.66
C CYS A 109 -1.12 -4.40 -7.57
N GLY A 110 -1.58 -4.75 -6.36
CA GLY A 110 -2.97 -5.16 -6.15
C GLY A 110 -3.91 -3.97 -6.31
N ILE A 111 -3.57 -2.86 -5.68
CA ILE A 111 -4.28 -1.59 -5.80
C ILE A 111 -3.29 -0.47 -6.12
N GLU A 112 -3.62 0.34 -7.11
CA GLU A 112 -2.92 1.57 -7.46
C GLU A 112 -3.91 2.73 -7.44
N CYS A 113 -3.63 3.72 -6.58
CA CYS A 113 -4.44 4.92 -6.42
C CYS A 113 -3.55 6.15 -6.57
N THR A 114 -3.47 6.68 -7.79
CA THR A 114 -2.59 7.80 -8.12
C THR A 114 -3.33 9.14 -8.19
N ILE A 115 -4.66 9.18 -8.13
CA ILE A 115 -5.41 10.46 -8.14
C ILE A 115 -6.89 10.24 -7.83
N GLY A 116 -7.50 11.20 -7.13
CA GLY A 116 -8.91 11.17 -6.72
C GLY A 116 -9.07 10.64 -5.30
N THR A 117 -10.16 9.91 -5.04
CA THR A 117 -10.47 9.35 -3.71
C THR A 117 -10.66 7.83 -3.76
N GLY A 118 -9.71 7.09 -3.20
CA GLY A 118 -9.76 5.62 -3.10
C GLY A 118 -10.18 5.14 -1.70
N ILE A 119 -11.35 4.50 -1.59
CA ILE A 119 -11.84 3.88 -0.36
C ILE A 119 -11.88 2.37 -0.57
N PHE A 120 -10.92 1.65 0.01
CA PHE A 120 -10.70 0.22 -0.21
C PHE A 120 -11.00 -0.54 1.07
N ILE A 121 -12.02 -1.40 1.05
CA ILE A 121 -12.50 -2.14 2.22
C ILE A 121 -12.63 -3.62 1.87
N GLY A 122 -11.87 -4.50 2.53
CA GLY A 122 -11.95 -5.92 2.25
C GLY A 122 -11.21 -6.81 3.24
N ARG A 123 -11.02 -8.08 2.87
CA ARG A 123 -10.24 -9.04 3.67
C ARG A 123 -8.77 -9.04 3.27
N ARG A 124 -8.39 -9.43 2.05
CA ARG A 124 -6.98 -9.59 1.66
C ARG A 124 -6.60 -8.92 0.36
N VAL A 125 -5.48 -8.19 0.36
CA VAL A 125 -4.74 -7.79 -0.85
C VAL A 125 -3.41 -8.53 -0.87
N TYR A 126 -3.14 -9.27 -1.94
CA TYR A 126 -1.94 -10.07 -2.15
C TYR A 126 -1.24 -9.71 -3.45
N SER A 127 0.10 -9.64 -3.44
CA SER A 127 0.89 -9.38 -4.66
C SER A 127 2.18 -10.21 -4.73
N GLU A 128 2.43 -10.83 -5.88
CA GLU A 128 3.62 -11.65 -6.20
C GLU A 128 4.63 -10.91 -7.08
N ILE A 129 4.86 -9.64 -6.79
CA ILE A 129 5.81 -8.75 -7.47
C ILE A 129 7.20 -9.39 -7.54
N ILE A 130 7.96 -9.17 -8.61
CA ILE A 130 9.39 -9.50 -8.62
C ILE A 130 10.19 -8.46 -7.82
N SER A 131 11.15 -8.92 -7.03
CA SER A 131 11.91 -8.12 -6.07
C SER A 131 12.73 -6.96 -6.67
N SER A 132 13.03 -7.00 -7.97
CA SER A 132 13.87 -6.01 -8.67
C SER A 132 13.10 -4.81 -9.23
N LEU A 133 11.81 -4.64 -8.91
CA LEU A 133 10.92 -3.67 -9.53
C LEU A 133 10.14 -2.90 -8.46
N ASP A 134 9.84 -1.63 -8.70
CA ASP A 134 9.08 -0.82 -7.76
C ASP A 134 7.58 -1.12 -7.85
N GLY A 135 7.08 -1.89 -6.89
CA GLY A 135 5.65 -2.15 -6.74
C GLY A 135 5.33 -2.57 -5.30
N ALA A 136 4.05 -2.52 -4.95
CA ALA A 136 3.53 -2.92 -3.64
C ALA A 136 2.19 -3.67 -3.75
N ALA A 137 1.75 -4.32 -2.66
CA ALA A 137 0.39 -4.87 -2.63
C ALA A 137 -0.65 -3.74 -2.77
N ILE A 138 -0.40 -2.59 -2.13
CA ILE A 138 -1.15 -1.35 -2.34
C ILE A 138 -0.16 -0.20 -2.53
N GLN A 139 -0.37 0.61 -3.58
CA GLN A 139 0.37 1.83 -3.88
C GLN A 139 -0.58 3.02 -3.94
N ILE A 140 -0.27 4.09 -3.22
CA ILE A 140 -1.03 5.34 -3.23
C ILE A 140 -0.06 6.51 -3.42
N GLY A 141 -0.38 7.43 -4.34
CA GLY A 141 0.53 8.52 -4.72
C GLY A 141 -0.13 9.79 -5.22
N ASN A 142 0.68 10.83 -5.45
CA ASN A 142 0.38 12.19 -5.96
C ASN A 142 -0.39 13.14 -5.02
N ALA A 143 -0.04 14.44 -5.12
CA ALA A 143 -0.28 15.50 -4.13
C ALA A 143 -1.71 15.61 -3.57
N ASN A 144 -2.70 15.37 -4.44
CA ASN A 144 -4.12 15.60 -4.17
C ASN A 144 -4.92 14.32 -3.89
N THR A 145 -4.26 13.16 -3.85
CA THR A 145 -4.92 11.88 -3.59
C THR A 145 -5.44 11.82 -2.15
N LYS A 146 -6.62 11.25 -2.01
CA LYS A 146 -7.31 11.00 -0.73
C LYS A 146 -7.63 9.52 -0.64
N GLY A 147 -7.66 8.96 0.56
CA GLY A 147 -8.10 7.58 0.68
C GLY A 147 -8.26 7.04 2.08
N PHE A 148 -8.79 5.83 2.10
CA PHE A 148 -8.97 5.01 3.28
C PHE A 148 -8.74 3.55 2.88
N VAL A 149 -7.95 2.83 3.67
CA VAL A 149 -7.74 1.39 3.49
C VAL A 149 -8.19 0.68 4.75
N LYS A 150 -9.10 -0.28 4.62
CA LYS A 150 -9.44 -1.24 5.67
C LYS A 150 -9.34 -2.66 5.14
N CYS A 151 -8.31 -3.38 5.56
CA CYS A 151 -8.09 -4.78 5.21
C CYS A 151 -8.01 -5.64 6.48
N ASP A 152 -8.08 -6.95 6.36
CA ASP A 152 -7.52 -7.85 7.38
C ASP A 152 -6.03 -8.07 7.10
N GLU A 153 -5.67 -8.29 5.83
CA GLU A 153 -4.32 -8.62 5.36
C GLU A 153 -3.88 -7.80 4.14
N ILE A 154 -2.66 -7.27 4.18
CA ILE A 154 -1.97 -6.63 3.03
C ILE A 154 -0.60 -7.28 2.89
N VAL A 155 -0.39 -8.08 1.85
CA VAL A 155 0.78 -9.00 1.75
C VAL A 155 1.48 -8.87 0.40
N SER A 156 2.78 -8.59 0.42
CA SER A 156 3.66 -8.52 -0.76
C SER A 156 4.80 -9.53 -0.64
N LYS A 157 4.83 -10.50 -1.55
CA LYS A 157 5.70 -11.69 -1.46
C LYS A 157 7.20 -11.37 -1.46
N ASN A 158 7.61 -10.35 -2.23
CA ASN A 158 9.02 -10.05 -2.52
C ASN A 158 9.36 -8.55 -2.43
N ASN A 159 8.48 -7.70 -1.88
CA ASN A 159 8.66 -6.25 -1.88
C ASN A 159 7.95 -5.58 -0.69
N SER A 160 7.83 -4.26 -0.72
CA SER A 160 6.97 -3.48 0.18
C SER A 160 5.50 -3.93 0.05
N ALA A 161 4.78 -3.96 1.17
CA ALA A 161 3.34 -4.18 1.23
C ALA A 161 2.57 -2.90 0.87
N LEU A 162 3.07 -1.75 1.34
CA LEU A 162 2.51 -0.43 1.12
C LEU A 162 3.58 0.52 0.56
N VAL A 163 3.23 1.25 -0.49
CA VAL A 163 3.98 2.41 -1.00
C VAL A 163 3.08 3.64 -0.93
N LEU A 164 3.52 4.68 -0.22
CA LEU A 164 2.76 5.88 0.10
C LEU A 164 3.62 7.12 -0.19
N ASN A 165 3.43 7.76 -1.34
CA ASN A 165 4.35 8.81 -1.83
C ASN A 165 3.65 10.12 -2.18
N GLU A 166 4.31 11.25 -1.98
CA GLU A 166 3.95 12.54 -2.60
C GLU A 166 2.52 13.03 -2.31
N PHE A 167 1.97 12.90 -1.09
CA PHE A 167 0.61 13.39 -0.78
C PHE A 167 0.42 14.07 0.57
N THR A 168 -0.41 15.11 0.57
CA THR A 168 -0.62 16.00 1.73
C THR A 168 -1.86 15.66 2.57
N ASN A 169 -2.85 14.95 2.01
CA ASN A 169 -4.02 14.50 2.76
C ASN A 169 -3.62 13.33 3.68
N GLU A 170 -4.11 13.29 4.92
CA GLU A 170 -3.90 12.13 5.78
C GLU A 170 -4.68 10.91 5.25
N ILE A 171 -3.99 9.81 4.98
CA ILE A 171 -4.61 8.52 4.62
C ILE A 171 -4.62 7.60 5.85
N LEU A 172 -5.81 7.15 6.23
CA LEU A 172 -5.98 6.17 7.30
C LEU A 172 -5.94 4.75 6.73
N VAL A 173 -5.00 3.96 7.23
CA VAL A 173 -4.84 2.52 6.98
C VAL A 173 -5.19 1.76 8.26
N ILE A 174 -6.16 0.87 8.17
CA ILE A 174 -6.51 -0.11 9.21
C ILE A 174 -6.28 -1.49 8.61
N ALA A 175 -5.30 -2.23 9.09
CA ALA A 175 -5.08 -3.60 8.63
C ALA A 175 -4.53 -4.48 9.75
N ASN A 176 -5.15 -5.63 10.04
CA ASN A 176 -4.71 -6.48 11.15
C ASN A 176 -3.26 -6.96 10.93
N TYR A 177 -2.91 -7.28 9.68
CA TYR A 177 -1.60 -7.78 9.28
C TYR A 177 -1.10 -7.13 7.97
N ILE A 178 0.15 -6.68 7.98
CA ILE A 178 0.83 -6.08 6.83
C ILE A 178 2.20 -6.76 6.69
N GLU A 179 2.41 -7.51 5.61
CA GLU A 179 3.62 -8.31 5.41
C GLU A 179 4.33 -7.95 4.10
N GLY A 180 5.62 -7.70 4.19
CA GLY A 180 6.50 -7.46 3.04
C GLY A 180 7.82 -8.20 3.20
N ASN A 181 8.53 -8.36 2.09
CA ASN A 181 9.84 -9.02 2.02
C ASN A 181 10.83 -8.05 1.36
N LYS A 182 10.94 -6.84 1.93
CA LYS A 182 11.73 -5.76 1.34
C LYS A 182 13.18 -5.84 1.82
N THR A 183 14.09 -5.90 0.85
CA THR A 183 15.55 -5.81 1.03
C THR A 183 16.04 -4.37 0.84
N GLY A 184 17.27 -4.12 1.32
CA GLY A 184 17.93 -2.82 1.20
C GLY A 184 17.28 -1.77 2.10
N ASP A 185 17.37 -0.49 1.70
CA ASP A 185 16.90 0.61 2.54
C ASP A 185 15.36 0.72 2.62
N GLY A 186 14.63 0.12 1.69
CA GLY A 186 13.16 0.15 1.69
C GLY A 186 12.52 -0.56 2.89
N GLY A 187 11.29 -0.14 3.23
CA GLY A 187 10.47 -0.77 4.27
C GLY A 187 9.32 -1.61 3.73
N VAL A 188 8.70 -2.40 4.60
CA VAL A 188 7.39 -3.04 4.34
C VAL A 188 6.33 -1.98 4.05
N ILE A 189 6.37 -0.89 4.80
CA ILE A 189 5.75 0.38 4.43
C ILE A 189 6.88 1.29 3.95
N PHE A 190 6.78 1.74 2.69
CA PHE A 190 7.73 2.67 2.08
C PHE A 190 7.04 3.99 1.78
N SER A 191 7.73 5.10 2.04
CA SER A 191 7.29 6.44 1.67
C SER A 191 8.45 7.27 1.14
N PHE A 192 8.21 7.92 0.00
CA PHE A 192 9.13 8.86 -0.66
C PHE A 192 8.43 10.19 -0.92
N ASP A 193 9.18 11.29 -0.83
CA ASP A 193 8.70 12.67 -1.03
C ASP A 193 7.43 13.05 -0.25
N GLY A 194 7.35 12.54 0.98
CA GLY A 194 6.35 12.90 1.99
C GLY A 194 4.95 12.38 1.71
N ALA A 195 4.47 11.52 2.60
CA ALA A 195 3.07 11.11 2.66
C ALA A 195 2.54 11.21 4.09
N ASN A 196 1.35 11.78 4.25
CA ASN A 196 0.70 11.88 5.55
C ASN A 196 -0.19 10.66 5.79
N PHE A 197 0.11 9.81 6.76
CA PHE A 197 -0.69 8.60 7.00
C PHE A 197 -0.83 8.21 8.47
N MET A 198 -2.02 7.69 8.80
CA MET A 198 -2.27 7.02 10.07
C MET A 198 -2.37 5.51 9.84
N LEU A 199 -1.56 4.74 10.55
CA LEU A 199 -1.69 3.28 10.63
C LEU A 199 -2.34 2.90 11.95
N LYS A 200 -3.38 2.05 11.93
CA LYS A 200 -4.14 1.67 13.12
C LYS A 200 -4.48 0.18 13.22
N ASN A 201 -4.29 -0.37 14.42
CA ASN A 201 -4.59 -1.76 14.81
C ASN A 201 -3.85 -2.79 13.92
N SER A 202 -2.52 -2.67 13.79
CA SER A 202 -1.75 -3.36 12.75
C SER A 202 -0.50 -4.05 13.25
N THR A 203 -0.26 -5.29 12.79
CA THR A 203 1.08 -5.89 12.84
C THR A 203 1.76 -5.71 11.49
N VAL A 204 2.83 -4.92 11.45
CA VAL A 204 3.73 -4.79 10.28
C VAL A 204 4.88 -5.77 10.45
N LYS A 205 5.14 -6.62 9.46
CA LYS A 205 6.23 -7.60 9.50
C LYS A 205 7.06 -7.57 8.22
N ASN A 206 8.37 -7.40 8.37
CA ASN A 206 9.30 -7.75 7.31
C ASN A 206 9.70 -9.22 7.49
N VAL A 207 9.38 -10.07 6.52
CA VAL A 207 9.80 -11.49 6.54
C VAL A 207 11.22 -11.70 6.05
N ASN A 208 11.85 -10.67 5.49
CA ASN A 208 13.25 -10.76 5.10
C ASN A 208 14.14 -10.82 6.35
N SER A 209 15.07 -11.78 6.38
CA SER A 209 15.90 -12.04 7.57
C SER A 209 17.16 -11.17 7.66
N GLY A 210 17.47 -10.36 6.65
CA GLY A 210 18.67 -9.52 6.61
C GLY A 210 18.68 -8.41 7.67
N SER A 211 19.86 -8.03 8.16
CA SER A 211 20.03 -6.98 9.18
C SER A 211 19.78 -5.55 8.65
N SER A 212 19.80 -5.33 7.34
CA SER A 212 19.56 -4.02 6.72
C SER A 212 18.08 -3.73 6.47
N VAL A 213 17.16 -4.65 6.76
CA VAL A 213 15.74 -4.57 6.36
C VAL A 213 14.95 -3.63 7.28
N LYS A 214 13.90 -2.97 6.75
CA LYS A 214 13.10 -2.01 7.52
C LYS A 214 11.63 -2.43 7.66
N GLY A 215 11.01 -2.08 8.79
CA GLY A 215 9.56 -2.15 8.97
C GLY A 215 8.87 -1.01 8.22
N ILE A 216 9.15 0.23 8.62
CA ILE A 216 8.74 1.46 7.91
C ILE A 216 10.00 2.19 7.42
N GLY A 217 10.01 2.64 6.17
CA GLY A 217 11.08 3.44 5.57
C GLY A 217 10.56 4.76 5.01
N LEU A 218 11.09 5.89 5.49
CA LEU A 218 10.70 7.26 5.10
C LEU A 218 11.87 7.99 4.41
N PHE A 219 11.68 8.42 3.17
CA PHE A 219 12.75 8.90 2.29
C PHE A 219 12.55 10.32 1.78
N LYS A 220 13.67 11.03 1.57
CA LYS A 220 13.68 12.45 1.24
C LYS A 220 13.15 12.75 -0.16
N GLY A 221 12.19 13.67 -0.18
CA GLY A 221 11.94 14.55 -1.32
C GLY A 221 11.81 15.99 -0.84
N THR A 222 10.80 16.68 -1.36
CA THR A 222 10.39 18.05 -1.04
C THR A 222 9.52 18.17 0.20
N ASN A 223 8.70 17.16 0.52
CA ASN A 223 7.74 17.22 1.63
C ASN A 223 8.16 16.40 2.86
N ASN A 224 7.87 16.92 4.07
CA ASN A 224 8.00 16.15 5.31
C ASN A 224 6.71 15.38 5.61
N PRO A 225 6.75 14.06 5.84
CA PRO A 225 5.58 13.26 6.18
C PRO A 225 5.13 13.49 7.63
N ASN A 226 3.81 13.40 7.86
CA ASN A 226 3.18 13.23 9.16
C ASN A 226 2.67 11.78 9.29
N VAL A 227 3.31 11.01 10.16
CA VAL A 227 3.06 9.59 10.36
C VAL A 227 2.46 9.36 11.74
N LYS A 228 1.29 8.74 11.82
CA LYS A 228 0.62 8.42 13.09
C LYS A 228 0.46 6.92 13.26
N LEU A 229 0.92 6.35 14.36
CA LEU A 229 0.85 4.91 14.63
C LEU A 229 -0.02 4.65 15.87
N LYS A 230 -1.14 3.92 15.73
CA LYS A 230 -2.07 3.65 16.83
C LYS A 230 -2.42 2.16 16.98
N ASN A 231 -2.13 1.56 18.12
CA ASN A 231 -2.14 0.11 18.32
C ASN A 231 -1.38 -0.66 17.21
N VAL A 232 -0.15 -0.26 16.92
CA VAL A 232 0.71 -0.91 15.91
C VAL A 232 1.83 -1.72 16.57
N LYS A 233 2.05 -2.95 16.10
CA LYS A 233 3.25 -3.75 16.36
C LYS A 233 4.09 -3.78 15.08
N ILE A 234 5.42 -3.65 15.20
CA ILE A 234 6.34 -3.76 14.06
C ILE A 234 7.37 -4.85 14.35
N ILE A 235 7.60 -5.73 13.38
CA ILE A 235 8.53 -6.86 13.46
C ILE A 235 9.47 -6.76 12.26
N SER A 236 10.76 -6.54 12.52
CA SER A 236 11.81 -6.36 11.50
C SER A 236 13.14 -6.85 12.08
N ASN A 237 13.96 -7.54 11.28
CA ASN A 237 15.31 -7.96 11.69
C ASN A 237 16.35 -6.83 11.66
N GLY A 238 16.03 -5.72 10.99
CA GLY A 238 16.80 -4.48 11.02
C GLY A 238 16.03 -3.40 11.79
N SER A 239 15.89 -2.21 11.21
CA SER A 239 15.23 -1.09 11.92
C SER A 239 13.70 -1.21 11.86
N THR A 240 13.05 -0.92 13.00
CA THR A 240 11.58 -0.79 13.11
C THR A 240 11.05 0.33 12.24
N ILE A 241 11.59 1.54 12.40
CA ILE A 241 11.36 2.70 11.54
C ILE A 241 12.73 3.24 11.14
N PHE A 242 12.92 3.50 9.86
CA PHE A 242 14.08 4.20 9.33
C PHE A 242 13.61 5.45 8.59
N TYR A 243 14.34 6.55 8.77
CA TYR A 243 14.10 7.78 8.04
C TYR A 243 15.41 8.39 7.57
N ASN A 244 15.42 8.84 6.32
CA ASN A 244 16.51 9.64 5.74
C ASN A 244 15.94 11.01 5.31
N ILE A 245 15.39 11.73 6.29
CA ILE A 245 14.75 13.05 6.15
C ILE A 245 15.05 13.89 7.38
N SER A 246 15.13 15.21 7.21
CA SER A 246 15.59 16.13 8.25
C SER A 246 14.60 16.34 9.39
N SER A 247 13.29 16.25 9.14
CA SER A 247 12.27 16.43 10.19
C SER A 247 10.90 15.81 9.82
N PRO A 248 10.74 14.47 9.87
CA PRO A 248 9.43 13.86 9.88
C PRO A 248 8.69 14.20 11.17
N ASN A 249 7.36 14.35 11.10
CA ASN A 249 6.52 14.29 12.28
C ASN A 249 6.06 12.83 12.46
N ILE A 250 6.37 12.20 13.60
CA ILE A 250 5.98 10.82 13.91
C ILE A 250 5.29 10.80 15.28
N GLU A 251 3.97 10.55 15.28
CA GLU A 251 3.12 10.40 16.46
C GLU A 251 2.90 8.91 16.74
N VAL A 252 3.07 8.47 17.98
CA VAL A 252 2.88 7.06 18.37
C VAL A 252 1.95 6.96 19.57
N THR A 253 0.94 6.10 19.48
CA THR A 253 -0.08 5.85 20.51
C THR A 253 -0.38 4.34 20.59
N ASN A 254 0.58 3.58 21.14
CA ASN A 254 0.55 2.11 21.16
C ASN A 254 0.70 1.56 22.58
N TYR A 255 -0.03 0.49 22.91
CA TYR A 255 -0.03 -0.12 24.24
C TYR A 255 0.95 -1.29 24.43
N ASN A 256 1.61 -1.84 23.39
CA ASN A 256 2.45 -3.05 23.47
C ASN A 256 3.43 -3.19 22.27
N LEU A 257 4.42 -2.30 22.11
CA LEU A 257 5.08 -2.11 20.79
C LEU A 257 6.24 -3.07 20.45
N PHE A 258 7.00 -3.60 21.41
CA PHE A 258 8.30 -4.25 21.13
C PHE A 258 8.41 -5.67 21.68
N VAL A 259 8.55 -6.67 20.80
CA VAL A 259 8.88 -8.07 21.17
C VAL A 259 9.70 -8.73 20.06
N ASN A 260 11.03 -8.71 20.19
CA ASN A 260 11.89 -9.91 20.19
C ASN A 260 13.35 -9.52 20.52
N ASP A 261 14.00 -10.36 21.33
CA ASP A 261 15.39 -10.31 21.83
C ASP A 261 15.75 -9.16 22.82
N PRO A 262 16.76 -9.38 23.71
CA PRO A 262 16.55 -9.14 25.14
C PRO A 262 16.75 -7.70 25.61
N ILE A 263 15.88 -7.28 26.53
CA ILE A 263 15.98 -6.03 27.29
C ILE A 263 17.14 -6.14 28.29
N GLY A 264 18.25 -5.46 28.00
CA GLY A 264 19.25 -5.10 29.01
C GLY A 264 18.70 -3.99 29.92
N SER A 265 19.09 -3.98 31.19
CA SER A 265 18.40 -3.29 32.30
C SER A 265 18.53 -1.75 32.36
N ASN A 266 18.55 -1.02 31.23
CA ASN A 266 18.69 0.44 31.17
C ASN A 266 17.95 1.07 29.95
N VAL A 267 16.65 0.80 29.77
CA VAL A 267 15.91 1.08 28.50
C VAL A 267 14.37 1.24 28.73
N ASP A 268 13.70 2.43 28.74
CA ASP A 268 12.18 2.62 28.82
C ASP A 268 11.33 3.74 28.01
N LEU A 269 11.76 4.31 26.84
CA LEU A 269 11.07 5.09 25.72
C LEU A 269 11.35 6.61 25.45
N LEU A 270 11.97 6.99 24.28
CA LEU A 270 11.98 8.37 23.67
C LEU A 270 12.14 8.46 22.11
N ILE A 271 11.74 9.59 21.47
CA ILE A 271 11.68 9.83 19.99
C ILE A 271 12.31 11.19 19.60
N GLY A 272 13.28 11.26 18.67
CA GLY A 272 13.88 12.54 18.23
C GLY A 272 15.12 12.45 17.31
N ILE A 273 15.59 13.62 16.83
CA ILE A 273 16.21 13.86 15.51
C ILE A 273 17.74 13.65 15.46
N LYS A 274 18.25 13.11 14.34
CA LYS A 274 19.69 12.96 14.05
C LYS A 274 20.40 14.31 13.84
N ASN A 275 21.51 14.54 14.55
CA ASN A 275 22.48 15.62 14.30
C ASN A 275 23.89 15.02 14.10
N GLU A 276 24.73 15.62 13.25
CA GLU A 276 25.90 14.96 12.62
C GLU A 276 27.15 14.81 13.52
N MET A 277 27.05 15.09 14.82
CA MET A 277 28.21 15.21 15.73
C MET A 277 28.41 14.09 16.77
N VAL A 278 27.61 13.01 16.75
CA VAL A 278 27.80 11.86 17.66
C VAL A 278 27.72 10.53 16.87
N PRO A 279 28.70 9.61 16.96
CA PRO A 279 28.74 8.43 16.08
C PRO A 279 27.83 7.27 16.47
N ASP A 280 27.45 7.15 17.75
CA ASP A 280 26.99 5.89 18.32
C ASP A 280 25.50 5.87 18.76
N TYR A 281 24.72 5.14 17.95
CA TYR A 281 23.41 4.53 18.21
C TYR A 281 22.13 5.37 18.35
N ASN A 282 21.02 4.67 18.02
CA ASN A 282 19.66 5.18 17.88
C ASN A 282 18.79 4.75 19.08
N PHE A 283 17.96 5.66 19.58
CA PHE A 283 16.87 5.43 20.55
C PHE A 283 17.27 4.69 21.84
N LEU A 284 17.77 5.46 22.81
CA LEU A 284 17.61 5.10 24.22
C LEU A 284 16.25 5.63 24.72
N TYR A 285 15.93 5.21 25.91
CA TYR A 285 14.63 4.73 26.28
C TYR A 285 14.74 4.90 27.83
N ILE A 286 13.84 5.61 28.55
CA ILE A 286 14.08 6.05 29.95
C ILE A 286 12.83 5.90 30.86
N GLU A 287 13.02 5.62 32.17
CA GLU A 287 11.98 5.33 33.18
C GLU A 287 11.90 6.44 34.25
N ASP A 288 10.72 6.71 34.82
CA ASP A 288 10.50 7.62 35.96
C ASP A 288 10.03 6.79 37.18
N PRO A 289 10.84 6.64 38.25
CA PRO A 289 10.47 5.85 39.42
C PRO A 289 9.58 6.60 40.44
N ASP A 290 9.24 7.88 40.22
CA ASP A 290 8.53 8.74 41.18
C ASP A 290 7.12 9.21 40.69
N LEU A 291 6.44 8.43 39.84
CA LEU A 291 5.04 8.66 39.40
C LEU A 291 4.10 7.46 39.64
#